data_AF-B2UQH8-F1
#
_entry.id   AF-B2UQH8-F1
#
_cell.length_a   1.000
_cell.length_b   1.000
_cell.length_c   1.000
_cell.angle_alpha   90.00
_cell.angle_beta   90.00
_cell.angle_gamma   90.00
#
_symmetry.space_group_name_H-M   'P 1'
#
loop_
_entity.id
_entity.type
_entity.pdbx_description
1 polymer ?
#
loop_
_entity_poly.entity_id
_entity_poly.type
_entity_poly.pdbx_seq_one_letter_code
_entity_poly.pdbx_strand_id
1 'polypeptide(L)'
;MFFRRIPRKSWYEKTVERVFRDRKLCVEKLLSFGFVRVESGFLRRAALLDGQFCMELEIHADGSVHATVHDADGKNIRHADPGTEDRLRTRMLRREYEEELWHVAECCFEPDFFKAAPARSLIAHIRKAYGEELEFLWRKFPGNAVVRRKDTEKWYAAFLAVPRLKLGGSSKERVEVLNLRVCPGESGILADNRSRFPAYHMNKKNWVSFCLDGTVPFEELAARLETSRRLAGK
;
A
#
# COMPACT_ATOMS: atom_id res chain seq x y z
N MET A 1 13.00 -34.79 -15.47
CA MET A 1 12.58 -33.39 -15.30
C MET A 1 12.78 -32.98 -13.84
N PHE A 2 13.83 -32.22 -13.53
CA PHE A 2 13.97 -31.61 -12.21
C PHE A 2 13.00 -30.43 -12.13
N PHE A 3 11.87 -30.61 -11.44
CA PHE A 3 11.08 -29.48 -10.97
C PHE A 3 11.97 -28.70 -10.00
N ARG A 4 12.60 -27.61 -10.47
CA ARG A 4 13.18 -26.60 -9.58
C ARG A 4 12.04 -26.12 -8.68
N ARG A 5 11.97 -26.63 -7.44
CA ARG A 5 11.10 -26.07 -6.40
C ARG A 5 11.50 -24.61 -6.28
N ILE A 6 10.64 -23.70 -6.74
CA ILE A 6 10.78 -22.27 -6.46
C ILE A 6 10.83 -22.16 -4.93
N PRO A 7 11.92 -21.64 -4.33
CA PRO A 7 11.99 -21.48 -2.89
C PRO A 7 10.80 -20.65 -2.40
N ARG A 8 10.07 -21.16 -1.41
CA ARG A 8 8.98 -20.38 -0.81
C ARG A 8 9.61 -19.20 -0.08
N LYS A 9 9.25 -17.97 -0.47
CA LYS A 9 9.68 -16.76 0.22
C LYS A 9 9.44 -16.86 1.73
N SER A 10 10.42 -16.43 2.52
CA SER A 10 10.34 -16.41 3.97
C SER A 10 9.31 -15.39 4.47
N TRP A 11 9.04 -15.40 5.79
CA TRP A 11 8.19 -14.36 6.39
C TRP A 11 8.80 -12.97 6.21
N TYR A 12 10.11 -12.83 6.43
CA TYR A 12 10.80 -11.54 6.37
C TYR A 12 10.83 -10.99 4.94
N GLU A 13 11.13 -11.83 3.93
CA GLU A 13 11.09 -11.43 2.52
C GLU A 13 9.70 -10.97 2.09
N LYS A 14 8.65 -11.66 2.54
CA LYS A 14 7.25 -11.24 2.30
C LYS A 14 6.90 -9.95 3.00
N THR A 15 7.46 -9.70 4.19
CA THR A 15 7.27 -8.46 4.93
C THR A 15 7.93 -7.29 4.20
N VAL A 16 9.18 -7.42 3.77
CA VAL A 16 9.88 -6.41 2.94
C VAL A 16 9.07 -6.10 1.68
N GLU A 17 8.68 -7.14 0.94
CA GLU A 17 7.86 -6.97 -0.26
C GLU A 17 6.54 -6.25 0.05
N ARG A 18 5.85 -6.59 1.15
CA ARG A 18 4.59 -5.92 1.52
C ARG A 18 4.80 -4.44 1.88
N VAL A 19 5.89 -4.10 2.55
CA VAL A 19 6.16 -2.74 3.05
C VAL A 19 6.56 -1.81 1.90
N PHE A 20 7.48 -2.25 1.03
CA PHE A 20 8.10 -1.41 0.01
C PHE A 20 7.51 -1.53 -1.40
N ARG A 21 6.67 -2.54 -1.67
CA ARG A 21 6.00 -2.67 -2.97
C ARG A 21 5.20 -1.41 -3.29
N ASP A 22 5.24 -1.03 -4.57
CA ASP A 22 4.50 0.10 -5.13
C ASP A 22 4.79 1.42 -4.40
N ARG A 23 6.05 1.61 -3.99
CA ARG A 23 6.55 2.88 -3.46
C ARG A 23 7.74 3.37 -4.27
N LYS A 24 7.92 4.69 -4.31
CA LYS A 24 9.07 5.33 -4.96
C LYS A 24 10.07 5.78 -3.92
N LEU A 25 11.33 5.46 -4.17
CA LEU A 25 12.41 5.86 -3.30
C LEU A 25 12.67 7.38 -3.37
N CYS A 26 12.87 8.00 -2.22
CA CYS A 26 13.25 9.42 -2.10
C CYS A 26 14.69 9.52 -1.57
N VAL A 27 15.66 9.63 -2.50
CA VAL A 27 17.10 9.54 -2.18
C VAL A 27 17.57 10.60 -1.19
N GLU A 28 17.05 11.82 -1.28
CA GLU A 28 17.39 12.92 -0.36
C GLU A 28 16.98 12.61 1.09
N LYS A 29 15.83 11.94 1.26
CA LYS A 29 15.30 11.54 2.57
C LYS A 29 16.12 10.39 3.17
N LEU A 30 16.63 9.46 2.36
CA LEU A 30 17.47 8.35 2.85
C LEU A 30 18.73 8.83 3.57
N LEU A 31 19.47 9.75 2.94
CA LEU A 31 20.71 10.25 3.52
C LEU A 31 20.44 11.00 4.82
N SER A 32 19.40 11.82 4.83
CA SER A 32 18.96 12.56 6.02
C SER A 32 18.47 11.63 7.14
N PHE A 33 17.97 10.44 6.80
CA PHE A 33 17.53 9.42 7.75
C PHE A 33 18.68 8.61 8.36
N GLY A 34 19.89 8.69 7.81
CA GLY A 34 21.08 7.99 8.31
C GLY A 34 21.51 6.76 7.51
N PHE A 35 21.08 6.65 6.25
CA PHE A 35 21.71 5.70 5.31
C PHE A 35 23.06 6.23 4.82
N VAL A 36 24.02 5.32 4.67
CA VAL A 36 25.33 5.59 4.06
C VAL A 36 25.35 5.08 2.63
N ARG A 37 26.07 5.77 1.74
CA ARG A 37 26.29 5.30 0.36
C ARG A 37 27.31 4.16 0.35
N VAL A 38 27.00 3.12 -0.41
CA VAL A 38 27.89 1.97 -0.69
C VAL A 38 27.85 1.68 -2.19
N GLU A 39 28.74 0.83 -2.70
CA GLU A 39 28.80 0.50 -4.14
C GLU A 39 27.47 -0.04 -4.68
N SER A 40 26.75 -0.83 -3.88
CA SER A 40 25.46 -1.43 -4.24
C SER A 40 24.25 -0.50 -4.10
N GLY A 41 24.42 0.72 -3.58
CA GLY A 41 23.34 1.68 -3.32
C GLY A 41 23.49 2.36 -1.95
N PHE A 42 22.61 2.01 -1.02
CA PHE A 42 22.54 2.59 0.32
C PHE A 42 22.44 1.50 1.38
N LEU A 43 23.13 1.70 2.50
CA LEU A 43 23.17 0.78 3.63
C LEU A 43 22.79 1.50 4.92
N ARG A 44 21.99 0.85 5.77
CA ARG A 44 21.78 1.28 7.15
C ARG A 44 21.71 0.09 8.07
N ARG A 45 22.25 0.24 9.27
CA ARG A 45 22.13 -0.75 10.35
C ARG A 45 21.23 -0.23 11.46
N ALA A 46 20.39 -1.10 12.00
CA ALA A 46 19.51 -0.81 13.13
C ALA A 46 19.67 -1.90 14.20
N ALA A 47 19.74 -1.48 15.46
CA ALA A 47 19.68 -2.39 16.60
C ALA A 47 18.23 -2.85 16.82
N LEU A 48 18.03 -4.14 17.07
CA LEU A 48 16.75 -4.74 17.47
C LEU A 48 16.90 -5.47 18.80
N LEU A 49 15.81 -5.53 19.58
CA LEU A 49 15.70 -6.11 20.93
C LEU A 49 16.84 -5.66 21.85
N ASP A 50 16.95 -4.34 22.03
CA ASP A 50 17.96 -3.69 22.86
C ASP A 50 19.41 -4.05 22.46
N GLY A 51 19.66 -4.19 21.16
CA GLY A 51 21.00 -4.45 20.61
C GLY A 51 21.41 -5.92 20.58
N GLN A 52 20.51 -6.84 20.95
CA GLN A 52 20.76 -8.29 20.83
C GLN A 52 20.83 -8.76 19.37
N PHE A 53 20.23 -7.99 18.46
CA PHE A 53 20.25 -8.26 17.03
C PHE A 53 20.58 -6.99 16.25
N CYS A 54 21.21 -7.18 15.10
CA CYS A 54 21.51 -6.12 14.15
C CYS A 54 20.77 -6.40 12.84
N MET A 55 19.90 -5.47 12.44
CA MET A 55 19.25 -5.48 11.15
C MET A 55 20.07 -4.64 10.17
N GLU A 56 20.39 -5.23 9.03
CA GLU A 56 21.07 -4.54 7.94
C GLU A 56 20.08 -4.34 6.79
N LEU A 57 19.82 -3.08 6.44
CA LEU A 57 18.95 -2.69 5.34
C LEU A 57 19.80 -2.17 4.18
N GLU A 58 19.69 -2.86 3.05
CA GLU A 58 20.27 -2.45 1.79
C GLU A 58 19.17 -1.95 0.86
N ILE A 59 19.39 -0.78 0.26
CA ILE A 59 18.49 -0.21 -0.74
C ILE A 59 19.32 0.06 -1.98
N HIS A 60 19.01 -0.67 -3.05
CA HIS A 60 19.70 -0.53 -4.33
C HIS A 60 19.23 0.72 -5.09
N ALA A 61 20.02 1.14 -6.08
CA ALA A 61 19.70 2.31 -6.90
C ALA A 61 18.38 2.19 -7.69
N ASP A 62 17.92 0.96 -7.96
CA ASP A 62 16.62 0.69 -8.59
C ASP A 62 15.43 0.76 -7.61
N GLY A 63 15.70 1.01 -6.32
CA GLY A 63 14.71 1.07 -5.26
C GLY A 63 14.36 -0.29 -4.65
N SER A 64 14.98 -1.39 -5.10
CA SER A 64 14.81 -2.69 -4.45
C SER A 64 15.42 -2.68 -3.06
N VAL A 65 14.71 -3.29 -2.11
CA VAL A 65 15.08 -3.31 -0.69
C VAL A 65 15.41 -4.74 -0.29
N HIS A 66 16.57 -4.92 0.32
CA HIS A 66 16.98 -6.16 0.98
C HIS A 66 17.19 -5.89 2.47
N ALA A 67 16.84 -6.86 3.31
CA ALA A 67 16.99 -6.73 4.74
C ALA A 67 17.37 -8.07 5.36
N THR A 68 18.50 -8.08 6.07
CA THR A 68 19.02 -9.23 6.81
C THR A 68 19.05 -8.91 8.30
N VAL A 69 19.02 -9.95 9.13
CA VAL A 69 19.14 -9.84 10.59
C VAL A 69 20.25 -10.76 11.05
N HIS A 70 21.12 -10.24 11.90
CA HIS A 70 22.26 -10.92 12.49
C HIS A 70 22.10 -10.94 14.01
N ASP A 71 22.51 -12.02 14.66
CA ASP A 71 22.66 -12.07 16.12
C ASP A 71 23.97 -11.41 16.58
N ALA A 72 24.22 -11.42 17.90
CA ALA A 72 25.42 -10.88 18.51
C ALA A 72 26.73 -11.53 18.00
N ASP A 73 26.66 -12.77 17.51
CA ASP A 73 27.81 -13.50 16.95
C ASP A 73 27.96 -13.23 15.43
N GLY A 74 27.15 -12.34 14.86
CA GLY A 74 27.15 -11.99 13.44
C GLY A 74 26.49 -13.05 12.54
N LYS A 75 25.93 -14.10 13.12
CA LYS A 75 25.29 -15.17 12.37
C LYS A 75 23.96 -14.67 11.81
N ASN A 76 23.80 -14.79 10.50
CA ASN A 76 22.55 -14.44 9.85
C ASN A 76 21.45 -15.37 10.37
N ILE A 77 20.38 -14.76 10.87
CA ILE A 77 19.17 -15.46 11.30
C ILE A 77 18.40 -15.90 10.07
N ARG A 78 18.95 -16.94 9.43
CA ARG A 78 18.30 -17.67 8.34
C ARG A 78 17.13 -18.44 8.91
N HIS A 79 15.99 -17.77 9.01
CA HIS A 79 14.63 -18.33 9.10
C HIS A 79 14.54 -19.76 9.67
N ALA A 80 15.13 -20.01 10.84
CA ALA A 80 15.09 -21.32 11.43
C ALA A 80 13.66 -21.54 11.94
N ASP A 81 13.11 -22.71 11.60
CA ASP A 81 11.82 -23.20 12.06
C ASP A 81 11.67 -22.97 13.58
N PRO A 82 10.48 -22.62 14.10
CA PRO A 82 10.24 -22.31 15.52
C PRO A 82 10.21 -23.57 16.39
N GLY A 83 11.16 -24.48 16.15
CA GLY A 83 11.28 -25.78 16.77
C GLY A 83 12.45 -25.84 17.74
N THR A 84 12.65 -24.82 18.59
CA THR A 84 13.27 -24.92 19.94
C THR A 84 13.50 -23.56 20.62
N GLU A 85 13.47 -22.45 19.88
CA GLU A 85 13.67 -21.10 20.45
C GLU A 85 12.37 -20.43 20.89
N ASP A 86 12.47 -19.63 21.96
CA ASP A 86 11.38 -18.91 22.60
C ASP A 86 10.45 -18.19 21.58
N ARG A 87 9.21 -18.69 21.50
CA ARG A 87 8.18 -18.14 20.61
C ARG A 87 7.89 -16.67 20.91
N LEU A 88 8.08 -16.22 22.15
CA LEU A 88 7.89 -14.83 22.53
C LEU A 88 8.98 -13.96 21.91
N ARG A 89 10.25 -14.32 22.12
CA ARG A 89 11.40 -13.65 21.50
C ARG A 89 11.28 -13.54 19.98
N THR A 90 10.87 -14.61 19.30
CA THR A 90 10.67 -14.60 17.84
C THR A 90 9.58 -13.60 17.43
N ARG A 91 8.48 -13.51 18.18
CA ARG A 91 7.40 -12.55 17.90
C ARG A 91 7.85 -11.11 18.13
N MET A 92 8.60 -10.86 19.19
CA MET A 92 9.15 -9.53 19.49
C MET A 92 10.12 -9.08 18.40
N LEU A 93 11.06 -9.95 17.98
CA LEU A 93 11.99 -9.66 16.89
C LEU A 93 11.25 -9.31 15.58
N ARG A 94 10.24 -10.12 15.21
CA ARG A 94 9.43 -9.85 14.01
C ARG A 94 8.68 -8.52 14.08
N ARG A 95 8.21 -8.13 15.27
CA ARG A 95 7.53 -6.86 15.49
C ARG A 95 8.50 -5.70 15.26
N GLU A 96 9.64 -5.68 15.95
CA GLU A 96 10.61 -4.59 15.80
C GLU A 96 11.19 -4.52 14.38
N TYR A 97 11.46 -5.67 13.77
CA TYR A 97 11.85 -5.74 12.36
C TYR A 97 10.79 -5.09 11.44
N GLU A 98 9.52 -5.44 11.60
CA GLU A 98 8.45 -4.85 10.77
C GLU A 98 8.27 -3.35 11.05
N GLU A 99 8.35 -2.91 12.30
CA GLU A 99 8.28 -1.49 12.65
C GLU A 99 9.42 -0.69 12.02
N GLU A 100 10.65 -1.22 12.04
CA GLU A 100 11.79 -0.54 11.43
C GLU A 100 11.65 -0.42 9.91
N LEU A 101 11.17 -1.47 9.24
CA LEU A 101 10.86 -1.40 7.81
C LEU A 101 9.79 -0.34 7.52
N TRP A 102 8.72 -0.27 8.32
CA TRP A 102 7.68 0.74 8.14
C TRP A 102 8.18 2.16 8.39
N HIS A 103 9.02 2.36 9.41
CA HIS A 103 9.63 3.64 9.71
C HIS A 103 10.46 4.14 8.52
N VAL A 104 11.30 3.28 7.94
CA VAL A 104 12.05 3.62 6.72
C VAL A 104 11.11 3.90 5.54
N ALA A 105 10.05 3.09 5.35
CA ALA A 105 9.10 3.28 4.25
C ALA A 105 8.24 4.54 4.37
N GLU A 106 7.96 5.01 5.58
CA GLU A 106 7.17 6.22 5.85
C GLU A 106 8.05 7.48 5.75
N CYS A 107 9.33 7.39 6.12
CA CYS A 107 10.25 8.52 6.07
C CYS A 107 10.97 8.68 4.73
N CYS A 108 11.25 7.58 4.01
CA CYS A 108 12.15 7.60 2.85
C CYS A 108 11.49 7.23 1.53
N PHE A 109 10.20 6.85 1.54
CA PHE A 109 9.49 6.43 0.33
C PHE A 109 8.15 7.13 0.17
N GLU A 110 7.78 7.38 -1.08
CA GLU A 110 6.48 7.94 -1.45
C GLU A 110 5.53 6.84 -1.95
N PRO A 111 4.26 6.81 -1.53
CA PRO A 111 3.26 5.88 -2.07
C PRO A 111 3.05 6.05 -3.59
N ASP A 112 3.06 4.95 -4.33
CA ASP A 112 2.79 4.90 -5.78
C ASP A 112 1.94 3.68 -6.12
N PHE A 113 0.84 3.48 -5.40
CA PHE A 113 -0.04 2.31 -5.53
C PHE A 113 -1.00 2.36 -6.73
N PHE A 114 -1.25 3.54 -7.28
CA PHE A 114 -2.22 3.76 -8.37
C PHE A 114 -1.51 4.12 -9.66
N LYS A 115 -1.45 3.17 -10.58
CA LYS A 115 -0.70 3.23 -11.84
C LYS A 115 -1.61 3.53 -13.03
N ALA A 116 -2.89 3.18 -12.95
CA ALA A 116 -3.81 3.36 -14.06
C ALA A 116 -3.98 4.85 -14.43
N ALA A 117 -4.08 5.14 -15.72
CA ALA A 117 -4.19 6.52 -16.21
C ALA A 117 -5.41 7.26 -15.63
N PRO A 118 -6.63 6.65 -15.56
CA PRO A 118 -7.78 7.31 -14.93
C PRO A 118 -7.54 7.64 -13.44
N ALA A 119 -6.90 6.73 -12.70
CA ALA A 119 -6.61 6.95 -11.28
C ALA A 119 -5.64 8.13 -11.08
N ARG A 120 -4.56 8.19 -11.87
CA ARG A 120 -3.60 9.30 -11.83
C ARG A 120 -4.23 10.63 -12.20
N SER A 121 -5.07 10.66 -13.24
CA SER A 121 -5.80 11.86 -13.65
C SER A 121 -6.75 12.34 -12.55
N LEU A 122 -7.46 11.43 -11.88
CA LEU A 122 -8.34 11.77 -10.75
C LEU A 122 -7.56 12.28 -9.54
N ILE A 123 -6.44 11.65 -9.19
CA ILE A 123 -5.57 12.12 -8.10
C ILE A 123 -5.07 13.53 -8.39
N ALA A 124 -4.59 13.79 -9.61
CA ALA A 124 -4.15 15.12 -10.02
C ALA A 124 -5.30 16.13 -10.00
N HIS A 125 -6.49 15.74 -10.45
CA HIS A 125 -7.69 16.57 -10.41
C HIS A 125 -8.09 16.94 -8.97
N ILE A 126 -8.08 15.98 -8.04
CA ILE A 126 -8.38 16.20 -6.61
C ILE A 126 -7.43 17.24 -6.01
N ARG A 127 -6.12 17.07 -6.26
CA ARG A 127 -5.10 18.01 -5.79
C ARG A 127 -5.31 19.40 -6.36
N LYS A 128 -5.55 19.51 -7.67
CA LYS A 128 -5.71 20.78 -8.37
C LYS A 128 -7.00 21.51 -7.98
N ALA A 129 -8.12 20.79 -7.89
CA ALA A 129 -9.44 21.37 -7.67
C ALA A 129 -9.73 21.65 -6.19
N TYR A 130 -9.23 20.81 -5.28
CA TYR A 130 -9.61 20.85 -3.86
C TYR A 130 -8.41 21.00 -2.91
N GLY A 131 -7.17 20.88 -3.41
CA GLY A 131 -5.97 20.88 -2.58
C GLY A 131 -5.91 19.71 -1.58
N GLU A 132 -6.69 18.66 -1.81
CA GLU A 132 -6.81 17.47 -0.96
C GLU A 132 -5.86 16.38 -1.45
N GLU A 133 -5.38 15.54 -0.53
CA GLU A 133 -4.39 14.50 -0.79
C GLU A 133 -4.93 13.11 -0.44
N LEU A 134 -4.28 12.08 -0.99
CA LEU A 134 -4.59 10.70 -0.62
C LEU A 134 -4.00 10.38 0.75
N GLU A 135 -4.77 9.65 1.55
CA GLU A 135 -4.36 9.21 2.87
C GLU A 135 -4.35 7.68 2.97
N PHE A 136 -3.21 7.12 3.36
CA PHE A 136 -2.95 5.68 3.43
C PHE A 136 -3.05 5.20 4.88
N LEU A 137 -4.28 4.96 5.34
CA LEU A 137 -4.56 4.73 6.76
C LEU A 137 -4.21 3.33 7.29
N TRP A 138 -3.82 2.40 6.41
CA TRP A 138 -3.69 0.98 6.77
C TRP A 138 -2.42 0.33 6.25
N ARG A 139 -1.44 0.10 7.14
CA ARG A 139 -0.21 -0.68 6.84
C ARG A 139 -0.51 -2.10 6.30
N LYS A 140 -1.59 -2.73 6.77
CA LYS A 140 -2.02 -4.07 6.27
C LYS A 140 -2.55 -4.03 4.83
N PHE A 141 -3.06 -2.89 4.40
CA PHE A 141 -3.63 -2.67 3.08
C PHE A 141 -3.05 -1.38 2.48
N PRO A 142 -1.74 -1.33 2.20
CA PRO A 142 -1.07 -0.07 1.88
C PRO A 142 -1.49 0.46 0.50
N GLY A 143 -2.08 -0.38 -0.35
CA GLY A 143 -2.71 0.02 -1.62
C GLY A 143 -4.15 0.51 -1.50
N ASN A 144 -4.63 0.82 -0.29
CA ASN A 144 -5.90 1.48 -0.06
C ASN A 144 -5.63 2.91 0.41
N ALA A 145 -6.26 3.87 -0.26
CA ALA A 145 -6.22 5.27 0.12
C ALA A 145 -7.63 5.82 0.24
N VAL A 146 -7.81 6.79 1.13
CA VAL A 146 -9.03 7.59 1.22
C VAL A 146 -8.71 9.04 0.88
N VAL A 147 -9.74 9.77 0.50
CA VAL A 147 -9.67 11.23 0.42
C VAL A 147 -10.82 11.79 1.26
N ARG A 148 -10.45 12.71 2.16
CA ARG A 148 -11.38 13.38 3.06
C ARG A 148 -11.45 14.86 2.74
N ARG A 149 -12.60 15.46 3.01
CA ARG A 149 -12.68 16.92 2.96
C ARG A 149 -11.88 17.53 4.08
N LYS A 150 -11.21 18.66 3.82
CA LYS A 150 -10.47 19.39 4.88
C LYS A 150 -11.38 19.99 5.95
N ASP A 151 -12.60 20.37 5.61
CA ASP A 151 -13.51 21.10 6.50
C ASP A 151 -14.36 20.17 7.39
N THR A 152 -14.82 19.03 6.88
CA THR A 152 -15.67 18.09 7.64
C THR A 152 -14.94 16.82 8.07
N GLU A 153 -13.73 16.59 7.58
CA GLU A 153 -12.95 15.34 7.73
C GLU A 153 -13.65 14.08 7.21
N LYS A 154 -14.84 14.23 6.57
CA LYS A 154 -15.61 13.11 6.03
C LYS A 154 -14.98 12.61 4.75
N TRP A 155 -14.84 11.30 4.63
CA TRP A 155 -14.38 10.65 3.40
C TRP A 155 -15.41 10.82 2.28
N TYR A 156 -14.93 11.15 1.09
CA TYR A 156 -15.76 11.23 -0.12
C TYR A 156 -15.20 10.41 -1.29
N ALA A 157 -13.95 9.93 -1.19
CA ALA A 157 -13.41 8.98 -2.13
C ALA A 157 -12.59 7.92 -1.39
N ALA A 158 -12.59 6.69 -1.91
CA ALA A 158 -11.61 5.70 -1.53
C ALA A 158 -11.06 5.01 -2.77
N PHE A 159 -9.74 5.10 -2.97
CA PHE A 159 -9.02 4.41 -4.03
C PHE A 159 -8.53 3.07 -3.51
N LEU A 160 -8.77 2.00 -4.24
CA LEU A 160 -8.42 0.64 -3.83
C LEU A 160 -7.85 -0.14 -5.01
N ALA A 161 -6.84 -0.97 -4.78
CA ALA A 161 -6.37 -1.94 -5.77
C ALA A 161 -6.77 -3.36 -5.34
N VAL A 162 -7.77 -3.96 -5.98
CA VAL A 162 -8.38 -5.23 -5.54
C VAL A 162 -8.41 -6.28 -6.64
N PRO A 163 -8.29 -7.58 -6.34
CA PRO A 163 -8.53 -8.62 -7.33
C PRO A 163 -9.94 -8.53 -7.91
N ARG A 164 -10.09 -8.63 -9.23
CA ARG A 164 -11.39 -8.46 -9.92
C ARG A 164 -12.45 -9.47 -9.46
N LEU A 165 -12.04 -10.66 -9.04
CA LEU A 165 -12.94 -11.64 -8.42
C LEU A 165 -13.66 -11.12 -7.16
N LYS A 166 -13.04 -10.19 -6.43
CA LYS A 166 -13.65 -9.59 -5.24
C LYS A 166 -14.75 -8.58 -5.56
N LEU A 167 -14.84 -8.15 -6.81
CA LEU A 167 -15.91 -7.30 -7.33
C LEU A 167 -17.04 -8.12 -7.98
N GLY A 168 -16.93 -9.45 -7.99
CA GLY A 168 -17.89 -10.34 -8.66
C GLY A 168 -17.44 -10.83 -10.05
N GLY A 169 -16.21 -10.52 -10.47
CA GLY A 169 -15.60 -11.09 -11.69
C GLY A 169 -15.01 -12.49 -11.48
N SER A 170 -14.30 -13.00 -12.49
CA SER A 170 -13.65 -14.32 -12.46
C SER A 170 -12.11 -14.27 -12.40
N SER A 171 -11.49 -13.10 -12.58
CA SER A 171 -10.02 -12.96 -12.66
C SER A 171 -9.37 -12.63 -11.31
N LYS A 172 -8.17 -13.17 -11.09
CA LYS A 172 -7.27 -12.81 -9.96
C LYS A 172 -6.47 -11.54 -10.21
N GLU A 173 -6.52 -11.00 -11.41
CA GLU A 173 -5.90 -9.73 -11.78
C GLU A 173 -6.39 -8.61 -10.86
N ARG A 174 -5.47 -7.72 -10.47
CA ARG A 174 -5.81 -6.56 -9.65
C ARG A 174 -6.28 -5.43 -10.56
N VAL A 175 -7.42 -4.85 -10.19
CA VAL A 175 -7.98 -3.66 -10.83
C VAL A 175 -8.01 -2.53 -9.79
N GLU A 176 -7.69 -1.33 -10.24
CA GLU A 176 -7.86 -0.11 -9.45
C GLU A 176 -9.33 0.32 -9.51
N VAL A 177 -9.89 0.64 -8.35
CA VAL A 177 -11.27 1.09 -8.21
C VAL A 177 -11.34 2.36 -7.38
N LEU A 178 -12.32 3.19 -7.72
CA LEU A 178 -12.71 4.37 -6.97
C LEU A 178 -14.08 4.15 -6.35
N ASN A 179 -14.16 4.16 -5.03
CA ASN A 179 -15.42 4.22 -4.31
C ASN A 179 -15.85 5.67 -4.14
N LEU A 180 -17.08 5.99 -4.52
CA LEU A 180 -17.69 7.32 -4.34
C LEU A 180 -19.03 7.20 -3.64
N ARG A 181 -19.37 8.24 -2.86
CA ARG A 181 -20.72 8.42 -2.33
C ARG A 181 -21.68 8.71 -3.47
N VAL A 182 -22.90 8.21 -3.32
CA VAL A 182 -24.02 8.46 -4.24
C VAL A 182 -25.26 8.84 -3.43
N CYS A 183 -26.26 9.40 -4.10
CA CYS A 183 -27.52 9.69 -3.41
C CYS A 183 -28.22 8.38 -3.04
N PRO A 184 -28.96 8.32 -1.92
CA PRO A 184 -29.77 7.16 -1.58
C PRO A 184 -30.69 6.78 -2.75
N GLY A 185 -30.68 5.49 -3.12
CA GLY A 185 -31.45 4.96 -4.25
C GLY A 185 -30.71 4.91 -5.59
N GLU A 186 -29.61 5.65 -5.77
CA GLU A 186 -28.85 5.62 -7.02
C GLU A 186 -27.91 4.40 -7.12
N SER A 187 -27.49 3.82 -6.00
CA SER A 187 -26.43 2.81 -6.00
C SER A 187 -26.77 1.56 -6.83
N GLY A 188 -28.04 1.13 -6.81
CA GLY A 188 -28.53 0.00 -7.60
C GLY A 188 -28.69 0.32 -9.09
N ILE A 189 -28.98 1.57 -9.43
CA ILE A 189 -29.14 2.03 -10.83
C ILE A 189 -27.77 2.15 -11.51
N LEU A 190 -26.76 2.57 -10.76
CA LEU A 190 -25.43 2.82 -11.28
C LEU A 190 -24.59 1.55 -11.45
N ALA A 191 -24.86 0.50 -10.68
CA ALA A 191 -24.09 -0.74 -10.75
C ALA A 191 -24.49 -1.56 -11.98
N ASP A 192 -23.57 -1.67 -12.95
CA ASP A 192 -23.73 -2.48 -14.17
C ASP A 192 -23.05 -3.86 -14.06
N ASN A 193 -22.34 -4.12 -12.96
CA ASN A 193 -21.53 -5.31 -12.70
C ASN A 193 -20.46 -5.60 -13.77
N ARG A 194 -20.01 -4.55 -14.48
CA ARG A 194 -18.98 -4.61 -15.51
C ARG A 194 -17.90 -3.55 -15.29
N SER A 195 -18.31 -2.29 -15.26
CA SER A 195 -17.47 -1.11 -15.02
C SER A 195 -17.77 -0.46 -13.67
N ARG A 196 -18.97 -0.71 -13.13
CA ARG A 196 -19.52 -0.13 -11.90
C ARG A 196 -20.09 -1.26 -11.06
N PHE A 197 -19.67 -1.33 -9.82
CA PHE A 197 -19.99 -2.43 -8.93
C PHE A 197 -20.65 -1.90 -7.65
N PRO A 198 -21.42 -2.73 -6.95
CA PRO A 198 -21.77 -2.45 -5.55
C PRO A 198 -20.51 -2.06 -4.76
N ALA A 199 -20.67 -1.17 -3.79
CA ALA A 199 -19.57 -0.70 -2.97
C ALA A 199 -18.72 -1.85 -2.39
N TYR A 200 -17.41 -1.81 -2.65
CA TYR A 200 -16.45 -2.71 -2.04
C TYR A 200 -15.96 -2.11 -0.71
N HIS A 201 -16.07 -2.84 0.40
CA HIS A 201 -15.77 -2.39 1.79
C HIS A 201 -16.59 -1.20 2.33
N MET A 202 -17.36 -0.49 1.51
CA MET A 202 -18.20 0.65 1.93
C MET A 202 -19.69 0.29 1.97
N ASN A 203 -20.51 1.17 2.54
CA ASN A 203 -21.95 0.96 2.64
C ASN A 203 -22.61 0.99 1.24
N LYS A 204 -23.09 -0.18 0.77
CA LYS A 204 -23.69 -0.39 -0.56
C LYS A 204 -24.96 0.43 -0.84
N LYS A 205 -25.58 1.05 0.16
CA LYS A 205 -26.73 1.95 -0.03
C LYS A 205 -26.32 3.34 -0.52
N ASN A 206 -25.14 3.80 -0.11
CA ASN A 206 -24.70 5.19 -0.28
C ASN A 206 -23.36 5.30 -0.99
N TRP A 207 -22.78 4.19 -1.46
CA TRP A 207 -21.51 4.15 -2.16
C TRP A 207 -21.59 3.22 -3.37
N VAL A 208 -20.75 3.49 -4.38
CA VAL A 208 -20.57 2.67 -5.59
C VAL A 208 -19.09 2.60 -5.91
N SER A 209 -18.62 1.45 -6.42
CA SER A 209 -17.24 1.25 -6.88
C SER A 209 -17.14 1.40 -8.39
N PHE A 210 -16.25 2.25 -8.89
CA PHE A 210 -16.00 2.47 -10.31
C PHE A 210 -14.63 1.89 -10.70
N CYS A 211 -14.56 1.11 -11.78
CA CYS A 211 -13.30 0.63 -12.32
C CYS A 211 -12.52 1.77 -12.98
N LEU A 212 -11.22 1.82 -12.69
CA LEU A 212 -10.28 2.80 -13.22
C LEU A 212 -9.45 2.22 -14.37
N ASP A 213 -10.06 1.38 -15.20
CA ASP A 213 -9.44 0.71 -16.35
C ASP A 213 -9.72 1.43 -17.70
N GLY A 214 -10.38 2.59 -17.64
CA GLY A 214 -10.74 3.40 -18.81
C GLY A 214 -12.13 3.09 -19.39
N THR A 215 -12.86 2.12 -18.82
CA THR A 215 -14.24 1.82 -19.24
C THR A 215 -15.25 2.90 -18.85
N VAL A 216 -14.97 3.68 -17.78
CA VAL A 216 -15.74 4.86 -17.39
C VAL A 216 -14.99 6.12 -17.82
N PRO A 217 -15.60 7.02 -18.61
CA PRO A 217 -14.95 8.26 -19.03
C PRO A 217 -14.52 9.14 -17.86
N PHE A 218 -13.43 9.89 -18.04
CA PHE A 218 -12.89 10.75 -16.99
C PHE A 218 -13.90 11.82 -16.53
N GLU A 219 -14.64 12.39 -17.47
CA GLU A 219 -15.64 13.44 -17.24
C GLU A 219 -16.77 12.91 -16.33
N GLU A 220 -17.21 11.67 -16.56
CA GLU A 220 -18.19 11.01 -15.70
C GLU A 220 -17.61 10.79 -14.29
N LEU A 221 -16.38 10.29 -14.19
CA LEU A 221 -15.71 10.06 -12.89
C LEU A 221 -15.53 11.38 -12.11
N ALA A 222 -15.12 12.45 -12.77
CA ALA A 222 -14.92 13.76 -12.16
C ALA A 222 -16.22 14.37 -11.65
N ALA A 223 -17.30 14.33 -12.44
CA ALA A 223 -18.63 14.82 -12.03
C ALA A 223 -19.19 14.02 -10.83
N ARG A 224 -18.98 12.71 -10.82
CA ARG A 224 -19.38 11.85 -9.68
C ARG A 224 -18.55 12.11 -8.44
N LEU A 225 -17.25 12.35 -8.61
CA LEU A 225 -16.34 12.69 -7.52
C LEU A 225 -16.77 14.01 -6.85
N GLU A 226 -17.09 15.04 -7.65
CA GLU A 226 -17.63 16.32 -7.15
C GLU A 226 -18.94 16.11 -6.39
N THR A 227 -19.87 15.32 -6.95
CA THR A 227 -21.14 14.98 -6.28
C THR A 227 -20.89 14.29 -4.94
N SER A 228 -19.98 13.31 -4.91
CA SER A 228 -19.59 12.61 -3.70
C SER A 228 -19.01 13.56 -2.64
N ARG A 229 -18.13 14.48 -3.07
CA ARG A 229 -17.55 15.51 -2.20
C ARG A 229 -18.62 16.43 -1.63
N ARG A 230 -19.62 16.84 -2.43
CA ARG A 230 -20.78 17.63 -1.97
C ARG A 230 -21.60 16.86 -0.94
N LEU A 231 -21.84 15.57 -1.13
CA LEU A 231 -22.53 14.71 -0.16
C LEU A 231 -21.78 14.56 1.16
N ALA A 232 -20.45 14.69 1.15
CA ALA A 232 -19.62 14.71 2.37
C ALA A 232 -19.54 16.09 3.06
N GLY A 233 -20.11 17.13 2.46
CA GLY A 233 -20.24 18.46 3.08
C GLY A 233 -21.50 18.61 3.95
N LYS A 234 -22.44 17.67 3.86
CA LYS A 234 -23.62 17.58 4.74
C LYS A 234 -23.28 16.78 5.99
#